data_AF-A0A0F9B6X4-F1
#
_entry.id   AF-A0A0F9B6X4-F1
#
_cell.length_a   1.000
_cell.length_b   1.000
_cell.length_c   1.000
_cell.angle_alpha   90.00
_cell.angle_beta   90.00
_cell.angle_gamma   90.00
#
_symmetry.space_group_name_H-M   'P 1'
#
loop_
_entity.id
_entity.type
_entity.pdbx_description
1 polymer ?
#
loop_
_entity_poly.entity_id
_entity_poly.type
_entity_poly.pdbx_seq_one_letter_code
_entity_poly.pdbx_strand_id
1 'polypeptide(L)' 'MTRPIGMKLKQRAKPTDLFCKSCLEQVVLLFTITELYLCESCVRSYARSAVLTFDEMTRDKFKRAKHKGARR' A
#
# COMPACT_ATOMS: atom_id res chain seq x y z
N MET A 1 -12.60 37.70 -15.66
CA MET A 1 -11.45 37.46 -14.76
C MET A 1 -11.47 35.99 -14.36
N THR A 2 -10.68 35.16 -15.05
CA THR A 2 -10.75 33.70 -14.99
C THR A 2 -9.84 33.18 -13.88
N ARG A 3 -10.41 32.41 -12.93
CA ARG A 3 -9.72 31.83 -11.77
C ARG A 3 -8.57 30.92 -12.24
N PRO A 4 -7.36 31.01 -11.67
CA PRO A 4 -6.39 29.94 -11.83
C PRO A 4 -6.77 28.82 -10.85
N ILE A 5 -7.31 27.71 -11.36
CA ILE A 5 -7.41 26.43 -10.64
C ILE A 5 -6.01 25.83 -10.62
N GLY A 6 -5.17 26.39 -9.77
CA GLY A 6 -3.75 26.11 -9.69
C GLY A 6 -3.36 25.51 -8.36
N MET A 7 -3.91 24.35 -7.99
CA MET A 7 -3.34 23.52 -6.93
C MET A 7 -3.37 22.05 -7.36
N LYS A 8 -2.50 21.70 -8.32
CA LYS A 8 -2.02 20.32 -8.43
C LYS A 8 -1.21 20.04 -7.18
N LEU A 9 -1.86 19.54 -6.13
CA LEU A 9 -1.21 18.92 -4.99
C LEU A 9 -0.45 17.70 -5.52
N LYS A 10 0.74 17.91 -6.08
CA LYS A 10 1.72 16.85 -6.23
C LYS A 10 2.23 16.55 -4.83
N GLN A 11 1.39 15.93 -4.00
CA GLN A 11 1.89 15.14 -2.89
C GLN A 11 2.75 14.08 -3.57
N ARG A 12 4.06 14.32 -3.60
CA ARG A 12 5.04 13.29 -3.92
C ARG A 12 4.71 12.17 -2.93
N ALA A 13 4.02 11.15 -3.41
CA ALA A 13 3.64 10.02 -2.60
C ALA A 13 4.95 9.46 -2.07
N LYS A 14 5.20 9.66 -0.77
CA LYS A 14 6.44 9.18 -0.18
C LYS A 14 6.35 7.66 -0.19
N PRO A 15 7.37 6.96 -0.70
CA PRO A 15 7.42 5.51 -0.54
C PRO A 15 7.37 5.22 0.96
N THR A 16 6.49 4.29 1.34
CA THR A 16 6.36 3.85 2.74
C THR A 16 6.88 2.43 2.86
N ASP A 17 7.47 2.07 4.00
CA ASP A 17 7.89 0.69 4.32
C ASP A 17 6.69 -0.24 4.64
N LEU A 18 5.57 -0.01 3.97
CA LEU A 18 4.30 -0.68 4.15
C LEU A 18 3.89 -1.36 2.87
N PHE A 19 3.18 -2.48 3.02
CA PHE A 19 2.85 -3.38 1.93
C PHE A 19 1.36 -3.72 1.91
N CYS A 20 0.82 -3.94 0.73
CA CYS A 20 -0.57 -4.37 0.56
C CYS A 20 -0.74 -5.81 1.06
N LYS A 21 -1.75 -6.07 1.86
CA LYS A 21 -2.05 -7.44 2.32
C LYS A 21 -2.42 -8.39 1.18
N SER A 22 -2.99 -7.89 0.09
CA SER A 22 -3.45 -8.73 -1.03
C SER A 22 -2.30 -9.08 -1.97
N CYS A 23 -1.67 -8.06 -2.57
CA CYS A 23 -0.63 -8.22 -3.59
C CYS A 23 0.80 -8.26 -3.02
N LEU A 24 1.00 -7.96 -1.71
CA LEU A 24 2.31 -7.89 -1.04
C LEU A 24 3.28 -6.87 -1.65
N GLU A 25 2.77 -5.94 -2.46
CA GLU A 25 3.55 -4.85 -3.04
C GLU A 25 3.50 -3.60 -2.17
N GLN A 26 4.51 -2.74 -2.35
CA GLN A 26 4.64 -1.52 -1.57
C GLN A 26 3.41 -0.62 -1.80
N VAL A 27 2.92 -0.03 -0.71
CA VAL A 27 1.89 1.01 -0.78
C VAL A 27 2.52 2.38 -0.71
N VAL A 28 1.82 3.37 -1.25
CA VAL A 28 2.22 4.77 -1.19
C VAL A 28 1.28 5.53 -0.27
N LEU A 29 1.79 6.51 0.48
CA LEU A 29 0.95 7.33 1.34
C LEU A 29 0.11 8.30 0.50
N LEU A 30 -1.21 8.19 0.60
CA LEU A 30 -2.18 9.02 -0.11
C LEU A 30 -2.59 10.24 0.73
N PHE A 31 -2.93 10.02 2.02
CA PHE A 31 -3.27 11.09 2.95
C PHE A 31 -2.58 10.89 4.30
N THR A 32 -1.86 11.91 4.77
CA THR A 32 -1.13 11.89 6.05
C THR A 32 -2.05 12.00 7.26
N ILE A 33 -3.13 12.79 7.17
CA ILE A 33 -4.03 13.07 8.31
C ILE A 33 -4.82 11.82 8.71
N THR A 34 -5.28 11.06 7.73
CA THR A 34 -6.09 9.85 7.92
C THR A 34 -5.27 8.56 7.78
N GLU A 35 -3.95 8.68 7.56
CA GLU A 35 -3.05 7.55 7.30
C GLU A 35 -3.63 6.57 6.27
N LEU A 36 -4.05 7.11 5.12
CA LEU A 36 -4.53 6.32 3.99
C LEU A 36 -3.40 6.00 3.04
N TYR A 37 -3.31 4.74 2.67
CA TYR A 37 -2.30 4.19 1.79
C TYR A 37 -2.93 3.67 0.52
N LEU A 38 -2.37 3.97 -0.63
CA LEU A 38 -2.81 3.44 -1.92
C LEU A 38 -1.86 2.33 -2.35
N CYS A 39 -2.41 1.18 -2.73
CA CYS A 39 -1.64 0.20 -3.48
C CYS A 39 -1.81 0.47 -4.98
N GLU A 40 -0.72 0.71 -5.69
CA GLU A 40 -0.77 1.02 -7.14
C GLU A 40 -1.15 -0.21 -7.97
N SER A 41 -0.77 -1.41 -7.53
CA SER A 41 -1.04 -2.66 -8.24
C SER A 41 -2.47 -3.14 -8.06
N CYS A 42 -2.97 -3.04 -6.84
CA CYS A 42 -4.34 -3.43 -6.50
C CYS A 42 -5.34 -2.27 -6.74
N VAL A 43 -4.85 -1.06 -7.05
CA VAL A 43 -5.63 0.20 -7.24
C VAL A 43 -6.66 0.42 -6.12
N ARG A 44 -6.28 0.09 -4.88
CA ARG A 44 -7.15 0.16 -3.70
C ARG A 44 -6.49 0.96 -2.58
N SER A 45 -7.30 1.74 -1.88
CA SER A 45 -6.91 2.45 -0.67
C SER A 45 -7.10 1.57 0.56
N TYR A 46 -6.15 1.66 1.48
CA TYR A 46 -6.08 0.89 2.73
C TYR A 46 -5.81 1.86 3.88
N ALA A 47 -6.42 1.61 5.03
CA ALA A 47 -6.04 2.26 6.28
C ALA A 47 -4.75 1.63 6.84
N ARG A 48 -4.09 2.30 7.80
CA ARG A 48 -2.89 1.80 8.49
C ARG A 48 -3.03 0.38 9.04
N SER A 49 -4.22 0.03 9.53
CA SER A 49 -4.55 -1.31 10.07
C SER A 49 -4.72 -2.40 9.01
N ALA A 50 -4.84 -2.01 7.74
CA ALA A 50 -5.07 -2.91 6.60
C ALA A 50 -3.84 -3.05 5.68
N VAL A 51 -2.70 -2.46 6.07
CA VAL A 51 -1.41 -2.61 5.40
C VAL A 51 -0.43 -3.36 6.31
N LEU A 52 0.50 -4.07 5.70
CA LEU A 52 1.47 -4.93 6.38
C LEU A 52 2.80 -4.20 6.53
N THR A 53 3.49 -4.41 7.65
CA THR A 53 4.92 -4.10 7.75
C THR A 53 5.76 -5.11 6.96
N PHE A 54 7.05 -4.84 6.79
CA PHE A 54 7.96 -5.78 6.13
C PHE A 54 7.96 -7.18 6.78
N ASP A 55 7.97 -7.27 8.11
CA ASP A 55 7.92 -8.54 8.84
C ASP A 55 6.60 -9.28 8.59
N GLU A 56 5.47 -8.57 8.63
CA GLU A 56 4.15 -9.15 8.39
C GLU A 56 3.99 -9.63 6.95
N MET A 57 4.46 -8.83 5.97
CA MET A 57 4.49 -9.19 4.55
C MET A 57 5.33 -10.44 4.33
N THR A 58 6.52 -10.50 4.94
CA THR A 58 7.42 -11.64 4.85
C THR A 58 6.77 -12.89 5.44
N ARG A 59 6.19 -12.80 6.63
CA ARG A 59 5.44 -13.91 7.26
C ARG A 59 4.28 -14.38 6.38
N ASP A 60 3.53 -13.47 5.77
CA ASP A 60 2.42 -13.82 4.88
C ASP A 60 2.92 -14.51 3.60
N LYS A 61 4.02 -14.01 3.02
CA LYS A 61 4.70 -14.62 1.87
C LYS A 61 5.16 -16.04 2.16
N PHE A 62 5.81 -16.25 3.33
CA PHE A 62 6.22 -17.58 3.78
C PHE A 62 5.03 -18.51 4.01
N LYS A 63 3.95 -18.04 4.65
CA LYS A 63 2.71 -18.82 4.80
C LYS A 63 2.17 -19.25 3.43
N ARG A 64 2.02 -18.32 2.49
CA ARG A 64 1.54 -18.62 1.13
C ARG A 64 2.43 -19.63 0.41
N ALA A 65 3.76 -19.52 0.55
CA ALA A 65 4.70 -20.48 -0.02
C ALA A 65 4.58 -21.87 0.62
N LYS A 66 4.44 -21.95 1.95
CA LYS A 66 4.24 -23.21 2.68
C LYS A 66 2.97 -23.93 2.24
N HIS A 67 1.87 -23.19 2.02
CA HIS A 67 0.63 -23.76 1.50
C HIS A 67 0.73 -24.25 0.03
N LYS A 68 1.63 -23.66 -0.77
CA LYS A 68 1.92 -24.17 -2.13
C LYS A 68 2.79 -25.43 -2.12
N GLY A 69 3.62 -25.63 -1.10
CA GLY A 69 4.47 -26.82 -0.95
C GLY A 69 3.76 -28.06 -0.42
N ALA A 70 2.58 -27.93 0.20
CA ALA A 70 1.84 -29.03 0.81
C ALA A 70 0.91 -29.80 -0.15
N ARG A 71 1.04 -29.59 -1.47
CA ARG A 71 0.30 -30.31 -2.53
C ARG A 71 1.22 -31.17 -3.41
N ARG A 72 2.27 -31.75 -2.84
CA ARG A 72 3.07 -32.78 -3.51
C ARG A 72 3.03 -34.06 -2.72
#